data_AF-A0A7S4MBK6-F1
#
_entry.id   AF-A0A7S4MBK6-F1
#
_cell.length_a   1.000
_cell.length_b   1.000
_cell.length_c   1.000
_cell.angle_alpha   90.00
_cell.angle_beta   90.00
_cell.angle_gamma   90.00
#
_symmetry.space_group_name_H-M   'P 1'
#
loop_
_entity.id
_entity.type
_entity.pdbx_description
1 polymer ?
#
loop_
_entity_poly.entity_id
_entity_poly.type
_entity_poly.pdbx_seq_one_letter_code
_entity_poly.pdbx_strand_id
1 'polypeptide(L)'
;LATTVASNNPPRRSVTWLVYLNDDDWNADVDGGHLRVHERAAFSEQPVGARGADLQVGWLKATDSLPEQPVFLDASLPGRSNCALYCCEGGAETNKSVNDNGRRRNLGKPFPSNPGLFLAGGDALARNLLIRAAGGSESDAERFHLVDAPKSAASRYLPSPGPEGEDGGERVLDIPPKGGTLVLFDSVSLPHEVLASVGRERLAATGWFHEMVYPPGVHSSQTI
;
A
#
# COMPACT_ATOMS: atom_id res chain seq x y z
N LEU A 1 -36.84 20.12 12.00
CA LEU A 1 -35.77 19.23 12.50
C LEU A 1 -35.36 18.34 11.35
N ALA A 2 -34.30 18.68 10.63
CA ALA A 2 -33.79 17.87 9.53
C ALA A 2 -32.93 16.75 10.14
N THR A 3 -33.35 15.50 9.96
CA THR A 3 -32.61 14.32 10.40
C THR A 3 -31.44 14.13 9.44
N THR A 4 -30.24 14.53 9.85
CA THR A 4 -29.01 14.26 9.10
C THR A 4 -28.77 12.75 9.10
N VAL A 5 -28.95 12.10 7.95
CA VAL A 5 -28.52 10.72 7.78
C VAL A 5 -27.00 10.74 7.72
N ALA A 6 -26.35 10.39 8.83
CA ALA A 6 -24.91 10.16 8.86
C ALA A 6 -24.59 9.09 7.81
N SER A 7 -23.68 9.38 6.88
CA SER A 7 -23.16 8.34 6.00
C SER A 7 -22.45 7.30 6.87
N ASN A 8 -22.93 6.06 6.86
CA ASN A 8 -22.32 4.92 7.56
C ASN A 8 -20.93 4.51 7.00
N ASN A 9 -20.39 5.24 6.03
CA ASN A 9 -19.04 4.98 5.55
C ASN A 9 -18.05 5.57 6.55
N PRO A 10 -17.11 4.77 7.08
CA PRO A 10 -16.04 5.32 7.87
C PRO A 10 -15.33 6.39 7.03
N PRO A 11 -14.89 7.51 7.63
CA PRO A 11 -14.07 8.49 6.93
C PRO A 11 -12.93 7.74 6.23
N ARG A 12 -12.65 8.06 4.96
CA ARG A 12 -11.37 7.66 4.39
C ARG A 12 -10.30 8.37 5.23
N ARG A 13 -9.50 7.58 5.95
CA ARG A 13 -8.42 8.01 6.84
C ARG A 13 -7.10 7.80 6.07
N SER A 14 -5.96 8.45 6.29
CA SER A 14 -5.58 9.59 7.12
C SER A 14 -4.11 9.93 6.80
N VAL A 15 -3.74 11.20 6.80
CA VAL A 15 -2.31 11.56 6.86
C VAL A 15 -1.83 11.15 8.25
N THR A 16 -0.87 10.22 8.29
CA THR A 16 -0.16 9.87 9.52
C THR A 16 0.89 10.92 9.76
N TRP A 17 1.00 11.36 11.02
CA TRP A 17 2.13 12.14 11.48
C TRP A 17 2.80 11.42 12.64
N LEU A 18 4.12 11.53 12.72
CA LEU A 18 4.89 11.09 13.87
C LEU A 18 6.02 12.07 14.18
N VAL A 19 6.30 12.27 15.46
CA VAL A 19 7.43 13.05 15.95
C VAL A 19 8.31 12.13 16.78
N TYR A 20 9.58 12.06 16.42
CA TYR A 20 10.58 11.33 17.18
C TYR A 20 11.00 12.09 18.44
N LEU A 21 11.02 11.39 19.57
CA LEU A 21 11.33 11.93 20.89
C LEU A 21 12.62 11.34 21.47
N ASN A 22 13.43 10.70 20.62
CA ASN A 22 14.71 10.10 21.02
C ASN A 22 15.75 11.17 21.33
N ASP A 23 16.79 10.76 22.06
CA ASP A 23 17.93 11.62 22.38
C ASP A 23 18.67 12.10 21.11
N ASP A 24 19.33 13.25 21.19
CA ASP A 24 20.10 13.84 20.09
C ASP A 24 21.29 12.96 19.65
N ASP A 25 21.71 12.03 20.52
CA ASP A 25 22.80 11.09 20.29
C ASP A 25 22.37 9.79 19.60
N TRP A 26 21.10 9.66 19.19
CA TRP A 26 20.60 8.48 18.47
C TRP A 26 21.41 8.23 17.20
N ASN A 27 22.05 7.07 17.11
CA ASN A 27 22.80 6.64 15.94
C ASN A 27 22.06 5.50 15.26
N ALA A 28 21.36 5.79 14.17
CA ALA A 28 20.51 4.80 13.51
C ALA A 28 21.28 3.62 12.89
N ASP A 29 22.59 3.77 12.63
CA ASP A 29 23.46 2.66 12.19
C ASP A 29 23.77 1.66 13.32
N VAL A 30 23.65 2.08 14.57
CA VAL A 30 23.94 1.28 15.77
C VAL A 30 22.66 0.87 16.49
N ASP A 31 21.78 1.84 16.73
CA ASP A 31 20.55 1.71 17.52
C ASP A 31 19.34 1.26 16.67
N GLY A 32 19.44 1.31 15.33
CA GLY A 32 18.39 0.91 14.41
C GLY A 32 17.14 1.80 14.48
N GLY A 33 15.96 1.18 14.34
CA GLY A 33 14.68 1.86 14.59
C GLY A 33 14.15 2.75 13.47
N HIS A 34 14.68 2.64 12.25
CA HIS A 34 14.21 3.43 11.10
C HIS A 34 12.71 3.20 10.84
N LEU A 35 12.02 4.26 10.44
CA LEU A 35 10.80 4.11 9.66
C LEU A 35 11.23 3.90 8.21
N ARG A 36 10.99 2.72 7.68
CA ARG A 36 11.21 2.42 6.26
C ARG A 36 9.92 2.67 5.51
N VAL A 37 10.01 3.39 4.39
CA VAL A 37 8.89 3.58 3.46
C VAL A 37 9.25 3.02 2.09
N HIS A 38 8.24 2.53 1.40
CA HIS A 38 8.33 1.88 0.09
C HIS A 38 7.59 2.75 -0.92
N GLU A 39 8.28 3.77 -1.43
CA GLU A 39 7.73 4.65 -2.45
C GLU A 39 7.58 3.90 -3.77
N ARG A 40 6.59 4.27 -4.58
CA ARG A 40 6.45 3.69 -5.91
C ARG A 40 7.54 4.25 -6.84
N ALA A 41 8.05 3.41 -7.73
CA ALA A 41 9.07 3.84 -8.69
C ALA A 41 8.53 4.84 -9.73
N ALA A 42 7.22 4.81 -10.01
CA ALA A 42 6.54 5.70 -10.95
C ALA A 42 5.24 6.27 -10.39
N PHE A 43 4.67 7.25 -11.09
CA PHE A 43 3.34 7.77 -10.77
C PHE A 43 2.26 6.82 -11.28
N SER A 44 1.22 6.63 -10.47
CA SER A 44 0.01 5.91 -10.87
C SER A 44 -1.04 6.90 -11.38
N GLU A 45 -1.51 6.70 -12.62
CA GLU A 45 -2.65 7.45 -13.16
C GLU A 45 -3.98 7.10 -12.46
N GLN A 46 -3.99 6.01 -11.69
CA GLN A 46 -5.14 5.53 -10.95
C GLN A 46 -5.03 5.89 -9.46
N PRO A 47 -6.15 6.05 -8.75
CA PRO A 47 -6.14 6.18 -7.29
C PRO A 47 -5.45 4.99 -6.62
N VAL A 48 -4.52 5.27 -5.71
CA VAL A 48 -3.80 4.30 -4.90
C VAL A 48 -4.40 4.22 -3.49
N GLY A 49 -3.98 3.21 -2.73
CA GLY A 49 -4.46 2.96 -1.37
C GLY A 49 -5.61 1.97 -1.30
N ALA A 50 -6.41 2.00 -0.23
CA ALA A 50 -7.55 1.09 -0.09
C ALA A 50 -8.73 1.49 -1.00
N ARG A 51 -9.40 0.50 -1.60
CA ARG A 51 -10.61 0.69 -2.42
C ARG A 51 -11.81 -0.03 -1.81
N GLY A 52 -12.58 0.69 -1.00
CA GLY A 52 -13.70 0.09 -0.28
C GLY A 52 -13.20 -0.92 0.74
N ALA A 53 -13.55 -2.19 0.58
CA ALA A 53 -13.03 -3.29 1.39
C ALA A 53 -11.75 -3.92 0.83
N ASP A 54 -11.38 -3.59 -0.42
CA ASP A 54 -10.26 -4.21 -1.11
C ASP A 54 -8.95 -3.50 -0.75
N LEU A 55 -7.95 -4.30 -0.37
CA LEU A 55 -6.62 -3.83 -0.01
C LEU A 55 -5.75 -3.72 -1.27
N GLN A 56 -5.03 -2.60 -1.44
CA GLN A 56 -3.93 -2.58 -2.41
C GLN A 56 -2.78 -3.43 -1.87
N VAL A 57 -2.39 -4.44 -2.64
CA VAL A 57 -1.35 -5.41 -2.26
C VAL A 57 -0.12 -5.33 -3.16
N GLY A 58 -0.17 -4.56 -4.25
CA GLY A 58 0.95 -4.43 -5.17
C GLY A 58 0.71 -3.36 -6.22
N TRP A 59 1.56 -3.36 -7.23
CA TRP A 59 1.38 -2.61 -8.47
C TRP A 59 1.92 -3.38 -9.68
N LEU A 60 1.40 -3.07 -10.85
CA LEU A 60 2.03 -3.37 -12.12
C LEU A 60 2.96 -2.20 -12.44
N LYS A 61 4.27 -2.45 -12.48
CA LYS A 61 5.30 -1.46 -12.83
C LYS A 61 5.00 -0.79 -14.17
N ALA A 62 5.37 0.48 -14.29
CA ALA A 62 5.26 1.19 -15.55
C ALA A 62 6.16 0.56 -16.63
N THR A 63 5.74 0.68 -17.88
CA THR A 63 6.54 0.38 -19.08
C THR A 63 6.50 1.60 -20.01
N ASP A 64 7.25 1.56 -21.11
CA ASP A 64 7.22 2.63 -22.12
C ASP A 64 5.82 2.89 -22.70
N SER A 65 4.92 1.91 -22.59
CA SER A 65 3.58 1.94 -23.18
C SER A 65 2.43 1.96 -22.18
N LEU A 66 2.69 1.65 -20.90
CA LEU A 66 1.66 1.53 -19.87
C LEU A 66 2.11 2.20 -18.57
N PRO A 67 1.26 3.03 -17.95
CA PRO A 67 1.57 3.62 -16.66
C PRO A 67 1.60 2.54 -15.56
N GLU A 68 2.11 2.91 -14.40
CA GLU A 68 1.98 2.08 -13.21
C GLU A 68 0.50 1.91 -12.82
N GLN A 69 0.11 0.71 -12.41
CA GLN A 69 -1.27 0.40 -12.05
C GLN A 69 -1.34 -0.25 -10.67
N PRO A 70 -2.15 0.24 -9.73
CA PRO A 70 -2.32 -0.39 -8.44
C PRO A 70 -3.02 -1.74 -8.60
N VAL A 71 -2.58 -2.72 -7.81
CA VAL A 71 -3.14 -4.06 -7.76
C VAL A 71 -3.84 -4.26 -6.43
N PHE A 72 -5.10 -4.66 -6.51
CA PHE A 72 -5.98 -4.85 -5.36
C PHE A 72 -6.28 -6.33 -5.16
N LEU A 73 -6.44 -6.72 -3.90
CA LEU A 73 -6.94 -8.03 -3.50
C LEU A 73 -8.44 -7.93 -3.23
N ASP A 74 -9.24 -8.57 -4.10
CA ASP A 74 -10.66 -8.79 -3.86
C ASP A 74 -10.83 -9.98 -2.91
N ALA A 75 -11.16 -9.69 -1.65
CA ALA A 75 -11.43 -10.71 -0.63
C ALA A 75 -12.92 -11.09 -0.55
N SER A 76 -13.78 -10.48 -1.38
CA SER A 76 -15.24 -10.52 -1.25
C SER A 76 -15.94 -11.42 -2.29
N LEU A 77 -15.19 -12.25 -3.00
CA LEU A 77 -15.73 -13.10 -4.05
C LEU A 77 -16.79 -14.10 -3.52
N PRO A 78 -17.91 -14.31 -4.24
CA PRO A 78 -18.92 -15.28 -3.86
C PRO A 78 -18.33 -16.69 -3.73
N GLY A 79 -18.49 -17.32 -2.56
CA GLY A 79 -17.91 -18.65 -2.27
C GLY A 79 -16.93 -18.71 -1.08
N ARG A 80 -16.76 -17.62 -0.33
CA ARG A 80 -16.18 -17.50 1.04
C ARG A 80 -14.75 -18.04 1.32
N SER A 81 -14.00 -18.54 0.34
CA SER A 81 -12.59 -18.91 0.55
C SER A 81 -11.63 -18.48 -0.55
N ASN A 82 -12.10 -17.73 -1.56
CA ASN A 82 -11.29 -17.36 -2.71
C ASN A 82 -11.08 -15.85 -2.77
N CYS A 83 -9.88 -15.46 -3.18
CA CYS A 83 -9.49 -14.09 -3.48
C CYS A 83 -9.08 -13.97 -4.95
N ALA A 84 -9.09 -12.77 -5.51
CA ALA A 84 -8.49 -12.50 -6.81
C ALA A 84 -7.69 -11.19 -6.79
N LEU A 85 -6.66 -11.13 -7.63
CA LEU A 85 -5.96 -9.89 -7.91
C LEU A 85 -6.61 -9.18 -9.09
N TYR A 86 -6.78 -7.87 -8.99
CA TYR A 86 -7.30 -7.05 -10.08
C TYR A 86 -6.67 -5.67 -10.15
N CYS A 87 -6.72 -5.07 -11.35
CA CYS A 87 -6.46 -3.66 -11.58
C CYS A 87 -7.75 -2.94 -12.01
N CYS A 88 -7.78 -1.63 -11.83
CA CYS A 88 -8.83 -0.80 -12.41
C CYS A 88 -8.45 -0.39 -13.85
N GLU A 89 -9.42 -0.44 -14.77
CA GLU A 89 -9.33 0.11 -16.12
C GLU A 89 -10.22 1.37 -16.24
N GLY A 90 -9.73 2.39 -16.95
CA GLY A 90 -10.42 3.68 -17.16
C GLY A 90 -9.82 4.81 -16.31
N GLY A 91 -9.86 6.06 -16.80
CA GLY A 91 -9.19 7.21 -16.18
C GLY A 91 -9.64 7.54 -14.76
N ALA A 92 -8.84 8.38 -14.08
CA ALA A 92 -8.88 8.78 -12.66
C ALA A 92 -10.23 9.21 -12.05
N GLU A 93 -11.30 9.27 -12.83
CA GLU A 93 -12.63 9.62 -12.38
C GLU A 93 -13.34 8.38 -11.84
N THR A 94 -13.09 8.06 -10.57
CA THR A 94 -14.15 8.03 -9.54
C THR A 94 -13.68 7.24 -8.31
N ASN A 95 -13.60 7.93 -7.17
CA ASN A 95 -13.67 7.36 -5.83
C ASN A 95 -15.06 6.76 -5.54
N LYS A 96 -15.74 6.20 -6.53
CA LYS A 96 -17.11 5.68 -6.38
C LYS A 96 -17.07 4.33 -5.68
N SER A 97 -18.07 4.22 -4.80
CA SER A 97 -18.44 3.14 -3.90
C SER A 97 -18.30 1.73 -4.51
N VAL A 98 -18.22 0.76 -3.60
CA VAL A 98 -18.21 -0.72 -3.75
C VAL A 98 -19.19 -1.29 -4.81
N ASN A 99 -20.11 -0.50 -5.33
CA ASN A 99 -21.11 -0.90 -6.33
C ASN A 99 -20.87 -0.34 -7.74
N ASP A 100 -19.89 0.53 -7.95
CA ASP A 100 -19.56 0.99 -9.30
C ASP A 100 -18.47 0.09 -9.88
N ASN A 101 -18.89 -0.72 -10.86
CA ASN A 101 -18.03 -1.56 -11.70
C ASN A 101 -17.16 -0.69 -12.62
N GLY A 102 -16.40 0.27 -12.06
CA GLY A 102 -15.20 0.79 -12.71
C GLY A 102 -14.45 -0.43 -13.24
N ARG A 103 -14.15 -0.42 -14.54
CA ARG A 103 -13.95 -1.62 -15.33
C ARG A 103 -12.79 -2.42 -14.72
N ARG A 104 -13.09 -3.45 -13.92
CA ARG A 104 -12.07 -4.24 -13.21
C ARG A 104 -11.48 -5.23 -14.19
N ARG A 105 -10.15 -5.31 -14.25
CA ARG A 105 -9.43 -6.36 -14.99
C ARG A 105 -8.78 -7.30 -13.99
N ASN A 106 -9.28 -8.53 -13.94
CA ASN A 106 -8.66 -9.58 -13.16
C ASN A 106 -7.29 -9.93 -13.75
N LEU A 107 -6.29 -10.08 -12.89
CA LEU A 107 -4.93 -10.48 -13.27
C LEU A 107 -4.77 -12.00 -13.34
N GLY A 108 -5.81 -12.76 -12.98
CA GLY A 108 -5.85 -14.21 -13.02
C GLY A 108 -7.18 -14.75 -12.51
N LYS A 109 -7.29 -16.08 -12.45
CA LYS A 109 -8.41 -16.78 -11.82
C LYS A 109 -8.37 -16.61 -10.29
N PRO A 110 -9.52 -16.65 -9.61
CA PRO A 110 -9.55 -16.67 -8.16
C PRO A 110 -8.74 -17.82 -7.56
N PHE A 111 -8.06 -17.56 -6.46
CA PHE A 111 -7.22 -18.50 -5.72
C PHE A 111 -7.64 -18.57 -4.24
N PRO A 112 -7.42 -19.70 -3.54
CA PRO A 112 -7.81 -19.82 -2.15
C PRO A 112 -7.02 -18.85 -1.26
N SER A 113 -7.69 -18.26 -0.27
CA SER A 113 -7.06 -17.43 0.76
C SER A 113 -6.18 -18.31 1.67
N ASN A 114 -4.91 -18.50 1.32
CA ASN A 114 -3.97 -19.28 2.12
C ASN A 114 -2.91 -18.36 2.75
N PRO A 115 -2.77 -18.33 4.09
CA PRO A 115 -1.71 -17.57 4.77
C PRO A 115 -0.30 -17.90 4.27
N GLY A 116 -0.07 -19.11 3.76
CA GLY A 116 1.18 -19.54 3.15
C GLY A 116 1.64 -18.69 1.96
N LEU A 117 0.72 -18.03 1.26
CA LEU A 117 1.06 -17.07 0.19
C LEU A 117 1.81 -15.84 0.72
N PHE A 118 1.56 -15.47 1.98
CA PHE A 118 2.28 -14.41 2.71
C PHE A 118 3.51 -14.95 3.46
N LEU A 119 3.85 -16.23 3.37
CA LEU A 119 4.98 -16.81 4.11
C LEU A 119 6.04 -17.40 3.18
N ALA A 120 5.67 -17.76 1.94
CA ALA A 120 6.52 -18.55 1.08
C ALA A 120 7.53 -17.76 0.24
N GLY A 121 7.41 -16.44 0.09
CA GLY A 121 8.52 -15.61 -0.41
C GLY A 121 8.13 -14.59 -1.47
N GLY A 122 9.12 -13.73 -1.72
CA GLY A 122 9.03 -12.45 -2.41
C GLY A 122 8.43 -12.45 -3.83
N ASP A 123 8.54 -11.31 -4.49
CA ASP A 123 7.95 -11.00 -5.80
C ASP A 123 7.93 -12.17 -6.80
N ALA A 124 9.02 -12.91 -6.95
CA ALA A 124 9.10 -14.03 -7.89
C ALA A 124 8.05 -15.12 -7.65
N LEU A 125 7.78 -15.48 -6.39
CA LEU A 125 6.76 -16.48 -6.07
C LEU A 125 5.35 -15.90 -6.22
N ALA A 126 5.16 -14.64 -5.82
CA ALA A 126 3.89 -13.96 -6.00
C ALA A 126 3.50 -13.88 -7.50
N ARG A 127 4.43 -13.51 -8.38
CA ARG A 127 4.24 -13.52 -9.85
C ARG A 127 3.86 -14.89 -10.39
N ASN A 128 4.60 -15.92 -9.97
CA ASN A 128 4.40 -17.27 -10.47
C ASN A 128 3.07 -17.87 -9.99
N LEU A 129 2.70 -17.68 -8.72
CA LEU A 129 1.51 -18.30 -8.13
C LEU A 129 0.24 -17.48 -8.36
N LEU A 130 0.28 -16.18 -8.12
CA LEU A 130 -0.91 -15.32 -8.11
C LEU A 130 -1.30 -14.82 -9.50
N ILE A 131 -0.37 -14.82 -10.46
CA ILE A 131 -0.63 -14.38 -11.83
C ILE A 131 -0.45 -15.54 -12.80
N ARG A 132 0.77 -16.06 -13.00
CA ARG A 132 1.02 -17.08 -14.04
C ARG A 132 0.21 -18.35 -13.84
N ALA A 133 0.31 -18.99 -12.67
CA ALA A 133 -0.45 -20.21 -12.36
C ALA A 133 -1.97 -19.97 -12.29
N ALA A 134 -2.39 -18.74 -11.98
CA ALA A 134 -3.78 -18.32 -12.04
C ALA A 134 -4.28 -18.09 -13.49
N GLY A 135 -3.42 -18.23 -14.51
CA GLY A 135 -3.78 -18.01 -15.92
C GLY A 135 -3.80 -16.54 -16.34
N GLY A 136 -3.09 -15.69 -15.61
CA GLY A 136 -2.82 -14.29 -15.97
C GLY A 136 -1.89 -14.15 -17.17
N SER A 137 -1.76 -12.91 -17.67
CA SER A 137 -0.86 -12.64 -18.80
C SER A 137 0.60 -12.58 -18.35
N GLU A 138 1.52 -12.96 -19.25
CA GLU A 138 2.96 -12.88 -18.98
C GLU A 138 3.40 -11.43 -18.77
N SER A 139 2.81 -10.51 -19.52
CA SER A 139 3.04 -9.06 -19.39
C SER A 139 2.68 -8.54 -18.00
N ASP A 140 1.54 -8.95 -17.42
CA ASP A 140 1.18 -8.58 -16.05
C ASP A 140 2.12 -9.23 -15.03
N ALA A 141 2.50 -10.49 -15.25
CA ALA A 141 3.40 -11.20 -14.33
C ALA A 141 4.79 -10.57 -14.27
N GLU A 142 5.34 -10.12 -15.39
CA GLU A 142 6.64 -9.44 -15.43
C GLU A 142 6.60 -8.05 -14.76
N ARG A 143 5.45 -7.38 -14.86
CA ARG A 143 5.24 -6.05 -14.28
C ARG A 143 4.86 -6.11 -12.79
N PHE A 144 4.33 -7.21 -12.30
CA PHE A 144 3.77 -7.27 -10.95
C PHE A 144 4.84 -7.21 -9.87
N HIS A 145 4.67 -6.24 -8.97
CA HIS A 145 5.45 -6.07 -7.76
C HIS A 145 4.51 -6.17 -6.55
N LEU A 146 4.85 -7.02 -5.58
CA LEU A 146 4.06 -7.21 -4.37
C LEU A 146 4.61 -6.28 -3.28
N VAL A 147 3.72 -5.43 -2.75
CA VAL A 147 4.08 -4.53 -1.65
C VAL A 147 4.50 -5.34 -0.43
N ASP A 148 5.63 -4.98 0.18
CA ASP A 148 6.09 -5.57 1.43
C ASP A 148 6.14 -7.11 1.36
N ALA A 149 6.56 -7.63 0.20
CA ALA A 149 6.64 -9.06 -0.02
C ALA A 149 7.53 -9.66 1.08
N PRO A 150 7.01 -10.56 1.94
CA PRO A 150 7.72 -11.03 3.11
C PRO A 150 9.02 -11.67 2.65
N LYS A 151 10.11 -10.94 2.88
CA LYS A 151 11.43 -11.34 2.41
C LYS A 151 11.78 -12.58 3.24
N SER A 152 11.94 -13.72 2.56
CA SER A 152 12.14 -15.03 3.19
C SER A 152 13.23 -14.97 4.28
N ALA A 153 13.27 -15.90 5.24
CA ALA A 153 14.35 -15.91 6.25
C ALA A 153 15.77 -15.88 5.63
N ALA A 154 15.93 -16.37 4.40
CA ALA A 154 17.18 -16.30 3.63
C ALA A 154 17.54 -14.88 3.16
N SER A 155 16.55 -14.01 2.90
CA SER A 155 16.77 -12.60 2.52
C SER A 155 17.50 -11.78 3.59
N ARG A 156 17.41 -12.17 4.86
CA ARG A 156 18.16 -11.55 5.97
C ARG A 156 19.67 -11.70 5.81
N TYR A 157 20.12 -12.67 5.01
CA TYR A 157 21.52 -12.93 4.72
C TYR A 157 21.93 -12.45 3.33
N LEU A 158 21.00 -11.91 2.55
CA LEU A 158 21.29 -11.25 1.28
C LEU A 158 21.60 -9.77 1.53
N PRO A 159 22.40 -9.13 0.67
CA PRO A 159 22.57 -7.69 0.71
C PRO A 159 21.21 -7.02 0.70
N SER A 160 21.01 -6.01 1.54
CA SER A 160 19.80 -5.19 1.46
C SER A 160 19.68 -4.67 0.04
N PRO A 161 18.50 -4.76 -0.60
CA PRO A 161 18.30 -4.12 -1.88
C PRO A 161 18.69 -2.64 -1.76
N GLY A 162 19.25 -2.10 -2.84
CA GLY A 162 19.59 -0.69 -2.94
C GLY A 162 18.34 0.20 -2.82
N PRO A 163 18.51 1.52 -2.99
CA PRO A 163 17.38 2.45 -2.92
C PRO A 163 16.28 2.15 -3.94
N GLU A 164 16.53 1.34 -4.97
CA GLU A 164 15.57 0.91 -6.00
C GLU A 164 14.78 -0.38 -5.64
N GLY A 165 14.92 -0.90 -4.42
CA GLY A 165 14.25 -2.16 -4.04
C GLY A 165 14.82 -3.38 -4.77
N GLU A 166 14.15 -4.53 -4.66
CA GLU A 166 14.67 -5.80 -5.22
C GLU A 166 14.60 -5.88 -6.75
N ASP A 167 13.65 -5.17 -7.37
CA ASP A 167 13.32 -5.34 -8.78
C ASP A 167 13.04 -4.02 -9.53
N GLY A 168 13.37 -2.89 -8.91
CA GLY A 168 13.09 -1.55 -9.42
C GLY A 168 11.62 -1.13 -9.31
N GLY A 169 10.76 -1.91 -8.64
CA GLY A 169 9.34 -1.61 -8.48
C GLY A 169 9.07 -0.55 -7.42
N GLU A 170 9.92 -0.44 -6.41
CA GLU A 170 9.82 0.52 -5.32
C GLU A 170 11.07 1.39 -5.20
N ARG A 171 10.98 2.45 -4.39
CA ARG A 171 12.13 3.13 -3.82
C ARG A 171 12.08 3.03 -2.31
N VAL A 172 13.14 2.50 -1.73
CA VAL A 172 13.26 2.32 -0.28
C VAL A 172 13.88 3.58 0.32
N LEU A 173 13.17 4.20 1.26
CA LEU A 173 13.65 5.33 2.04
C LEU A 173 13.58 5.00 3.53
N ASP A 174 14.74 5.04 4.19
CA ASP A 174 14.86 4.87 5.63
C ASP A 174 14.97 6.24 6.32
N ILE A 175 14.02 6.51 7.21
CA ILE A 175 13.97 7.74 8.00
C ILE A 175 14.49 7.43 9.40
N PRO A 176 15.65 7.97 9.80
CA PRO A 176 16.22 7.71 11.11
C PRO A 176 15.34 8.32 12.21
N PRO A 177 15.17 7.65 13.35
CA PRO A 177 14.26 8.10 14.39
C PRO A 177 14.89 9.19 15.26
N LYS A 178 15.50 10.22 14.67
CA LYS A 178 16.21 11.27 15.40
C LYS A 178 15.26 12.22 16.12
N GLY A 179 15.53 12.54 17.39
CA GLY A 179 14.78 13.52 18.18
C GLY A 179 14.44 14.81 17.41
N GLY A 180 13.21 15.29 17.55
CA GLY A 180 12.71 16.50 16.88
C GLY A 180 12.33 16.32 15.40
N THR A 181 12.52 15.13 14.83
CA THR A 181 12.11 14.84 13.45
C THR A 181 10.60 14.59 13.38
N LEU A 182 9.90 15.42 12.61
CA LEU A 182 8.48 15.27 12.26
C LEU A 182 8.36 14.63 10.87
N VAL A 183 7.64 13.51 10.77
CA VAL A 183 7.33 12.83 9.51
C VAL A 183 5.83 12.89 9.26
N LEU A 184 5.41 13.31 8.07
CA LEU A 184 4.03 13.29 7.60
C LEU A 184 3.94 12.50 6.30
N PHE A 185 3.00 11.57 6.21
CA PHE A 185 2.79 10.79 5.00
C PHE A 185 1.36 10.25 4.92
N ASP A 186 0.90 9.98 3.70
CA ASP A 186 -0.32 9.22 3.49
C ASP A 186 -0.06 7.73 3.76
N SER A 187 -0.42 7.28 4.96
CA SER A 187 -0.18 5.90 5.42
C SER A 187 -1.04 4.85 4.70
N VAL A 188 -2.04 5.27 3.92
CA VAL A 188 -2.84 4.35 3.11
C VAL A 188 -2.18 4.11 1.76
N SER A 189 -1.57 5.15 1.20
CA SER A 189 -0.96 5.10 -0.13
C SER A 189 0.53 4.77 -0.12
N LEU A 190 1.20 4.96 1.02
CA LEU A 190 2.63 4.72 1.20
C LEU A 190 2.86 3.54 2.15
N PRO A 191 3.18 2.33 1.62
CA PRO A 191 3.57 1.21 2.45
C PRO A 191 4.81 1.53 3.27
N HIS A 192 4.84 1.06 4.51
CA HIS A 192 5.86 1.41 5.48
C HIS A 192 5.98 0.37 6.58
N GLU A 193 7.18 0.20 7.11
CA GLU A 193 7.50 -0.67 8.24
C GLU A 193 8.39 0.05 9.26
N VAL A 194 8.31 -0.37 10.53
CA VAL A 194 9.23 0.10 11.57
C VAL A 194 10.28 -0.97 11.79
N LEU A 195 11.53 -0.67 11.45
CA LEU A 195 12.64 -1.57 11.67
C LEU A 195 12.93 -1.71 13.17
N ALA A 196 13.47 -2.86 13.56
CA ALA A 196 13.80 -3.14 14.95
C ALA A 196 14.82 -2.11 15.50
N SER A 197 14.63 -1.68 16.74
CA SER A 197 15.66 -0.99 17.50
C SER A 197 16.56 -2.01 18.22
N VAL A 198 17.79 -1.61 18.50
CA VAL A 198 18.81 -2.45 19.15
C VAL A 198 19.31 -1.72 20.40
N GLY A 199 19.26 -2.39 21.55
CA GLY A 199 19.91 -1.93 22.78
C GLY A 199 19.30 -0.70 23.48
N ARG A 200 18.38 0.04 22.85
CA ARG A 200 17.72 1.22 23.42
C ARG A 200 16.24 1.31 23.06
N GLU A 201 15.49 2.02 23.90
CA GLU A 201 14.06 2.30 23.70
C GLU A 201 13.87 3.42 22.67
N ARG A 202 12.99 3.19 21.68
CA ARG A 202 12.65 4.16 20.64
C ARG A 202 11.33 4.86 20.98
N LEU A 203 11.39 6.15 21.27
CA LEU A 203 10.25 6.98 21.64
C LEU A 203 9.74 7.82 20.46
N ALA A 204 8.42 7.81 20.27
CA ALA A 204 7.75 8.65 19.28
C ALA A 204 6.33 9.00 19.75
N ALA A 205 5.86 10.20 19.37
CA ALA A 205 4.45 10.55 19.40
C ALA A 205 3.86 10.36 17.99
N THR A 206 2.66 9.81 17.87
CA THR A 206 2.01 9.55 16.58
C THR A 206 0.54 9.95 16.62
N GLY A 207 0.00 10.31 15.46
CA GLY A 207 -1.42 10.57 15.29
C GLY A 207 -1.84 10.59 13.82
N TRP A 208 -3.14 10.79 13.62
CA TRP A 208 -3.77 10.71 12.31
C TRP A 208 -4.68 11.91 12.06
N PHE A 209 -4.55 12.51 10.88
CA PHE A 209 -5.55 13.46 10.37
C PHE A 209 -6.55 12.71 9.51
N HIS A 210 -7.83 12.75 9.86
CA HIS A 210 -8.89 12.13 9.07
C HIS A 210 -9.51 13.13 8.10
N GLU A 211 -9.84 12.68 6.89
CA GLU A 211 -10.60 13.50 5.95
C GLU A 211 -11.97 13.84 6.54
N MET A 212 -12.44 15.08 6.35
CA MET A 212 -13.79 15.45 6.73
C MET A 212 -14.79 14.76 5.82
N VAL A 213 -15.66 13.92 6.38
CA VAL A 213 -16.82 13.39 5.66
C VAL A 213 -17.90 14.47 5.70
N TYR A 214 -18.09 15.17 4.58
CA TYR A 214 -19.26 16.02 4.44
C TYR A 214 -20.51 15.13 4.45
N PRO A 215 -21.53 15.44 5.27
CA PRO A 215 -22.80 14.77 5.14
C PRO A 215 -23.36 15.03 3.73
N PRO A 216 -23.99 14.04 3.09
CA PRO A 216 -24.64 14.26 1.81
C PRO A 216 -25.67 15.40 1.94
N GLY A 217 -25.45 16.49 1.19
CA GLY A 217 -26.38 17.63 1.13
C GLY A 217 -25.80 19.01 1.46
N VAL A 218 -24.54 19.14 1.86
CA VAL A 218 -23.90 20.46 2.04
C VAL A 218 -22.99 20.76 0.84
N HIS A 219 -23.58 21.28 -0.24
CA HIS A 219 -22.78 21.94 -1.27
C HIS A 219 -22.28 23.27 -0.70
N SER A 220 -20.96 23.39 -0.50
CA SER A 220 -20.33 24.68 -0.29
C SER A 220 -20.47 25.50 -1.56
N SER A 221 -21.42 26.44 -1.60
CA SER A 221 -21.30 27.60 -2.47
C SER A 221 -20.10 28.41 -1.99
N GLN A 222 -18.90 28.07 -2.47
CA GLN A 222 -17.78 29.00 -2.46
C GLN A 222 -17.70 29.65 -3.83
N THR A 223 -18.38 30.79 -3.92
CA THR A 223 -18.10 31.82 -4.90
C THR A 223 -16.73 32.42 -4.58
N ILE A 224 -15.83 32.47 -5.56
CA ILE A 224 -14.84 33.55 -5.68
C ILE A 224 -15.26 34.36 -6.89
#